data_AF-A0A7V2RWV8-F1
#
_entry.id   AF-A0A7V2RWV8-F1
#
_cell.length_a   1.000
_cell.length_b   1.000
_cell.length_c   1.000
_cell.angle_alpha   90.00
_cell.angle_beta   90.00
_cell.angle_gamma   90.00
#
_symmetry.space_group_name_H-M   'P 1'
#
loop_
_entity.id
_entity.type
_entity.pdbx_description
1 polymer ?
#
loop_
_entity_poly.entity_id
_entity_poly.type
_entity_poly.pdbx_seq_one_letter_code
_entity_poly.pdbx_strand_id
1 'polypeptide(L)' 'MFVAGSKWLKVHMVHVNSLNVFPVPDGDTGTNMFLTMQSAVKNLQNSDELPAGEVAARVSQGALMGARGNSGV' A
#
# COMPACT_ATOMS: atom_id res chain seq x y z
N MET A 1 -11.11 -5.92 -3.62
CA MET A 1 -9.81 -6.51 -3.22
C MET A 1 -8.85 -5.47 -2.62
N PHE A 2 -8.39 -4.47 -3.37
CA PHE A 2 -7.39 -3.48 -2.91
C PHE A 2 -7.78 -2.70 -1.65
N VAL A 3 -9.03 -2.25 -1.54
CA VAL A 3 -9.55 -1.56 -0.34
C VAL A 3 -9.49 -2.46 0.90
N ALA A 4 -9.86 -3.73 0.76
CA ALA A 4 -9.77 -4.69 1.86
C ALA A 4 -8.30 -4.95 2.24
N GLY A 5 -7.41 -5.11 1.26
CA GLY A 5 -5.97 -5.25 1.49
C GLY A 5 -5.37 -4.06 2.25
N SER A 6 -5.71 -2.83 1.87
CA SER A 6 -5.29 -1.62 2.59
C SER A 6 -5.78 -1.61 4.06
N LYS A 7 -7.02 -2.04 4.31
CA LYS A 7 -7.55 -2.17 5.68
C LYS A 7 -6.79 -3.23 6.49
N TRP A 8 -6.51 -4.39 5.92
CA TRP A 8 -5.73 -5.44 6.59
C TRP A 8 -4.30 -5.01 6.89
N LEU A 9 -3.64 -4.31 5.95
CA LEU A 9 -2.33 -3.71 6.19
C LEU A 9 -2.37 -2.71 7.35
N LYS A 10 -3.41 -1.88 7.43
CA LYS A 10 -3.59 -0.96 8.56
C LYS A 10 -3.69 -1.71 9.90
N VAL A 11 -4.47 -2.78 9.95
CA VAL A 11 -4.68 -3.59 11.16
C VAL A 11 -3.38 -4.26 11.62
N HIS A 12 -2.56 -4.75 10.68
CA HIS A 12 -1.32 -5.45 10.99
C HIS A 12 -0.06 -4.60 10.86
N MET A 13 -0.19 -3.29 10.72
CA MET A 13 0.93 -2.37 10.46
C MET A 13 2.07 -2.53 11.47
N VAL A 14 1.74 -2.59 12.77
CA VAL A 14 2.73 -2.77 13.86
C VAL A 14 3.40 -4.14 13.78
N HIS A 15 2.66 -5.19 13.43
CA HIS A 15 3.24 -6.51 13.25
C HIS A 15 4.22 -6.51 12.08
N VAL A 16 3.88 -5.91 10.94
CA VAL A 16 4.77 -5.79 9.78
C VAL A 16 6.01 -4.94 10.11
N ASN A 17 5.87 -3.84 10.83
CA ASN A 17 7.01 -3.04 11.33
C ASN A 17 8.00 -3.89 12.14
N SER A 18 7.51 -4.90 12.87
CA SER A 18 8.36 -5.79 13.68
C SER A 18 9.07 -6.89 12.89
N LEU A 19 8.72 -7.11 11.61
CA LEU A 19 9.33 -8.15 10.78
C LEU A 19 10.64 -7.70 10.12
N ASN A 20 10.72 -6.43 9.71
CA ASN A 20 11.93 -5.90 9.05
C ASN A 20 12.96 -5.43 10.09
N VAL A 21 13.79 -6.37 10.54
CA VAL A 21 14.77 -6.14 11.62
C VAL A 21 16.23 -6.19 11.14
N PHE A 22 16.49 -6.29 9.83
CA PHE A 22 17.84 -6.46 9.28
C PHE A 22 18.27 -5.27 8.39
N PRO A 23 19.53 -4.80 8.46
CA PRO A 23 20.53 -5.07 9.51
C PRO A 23 20.22 -4.30 10.81
N VAL A 24 19.38 -3.27 10.73
CA VAL A 24 18.90 -2.46 11.85
C VAL A 24 17.38 -2.26 11.68
N PRO A 25 16.56 -2.43 12.72
CA PRO A 25 15.12 -2.18 12.63
C PRO A 25 14.83 -0.69 12.34
N ASP A 26 14.19 -0.40 11.21
CA ASP A 26 13.66 0.93 10.88
C ASP A 26 12.30 1.19 11.54
N GLY A 27 11.56 0.12 11.85
CA GLY A 27 10.28 0.16 12.56
C GLY A 27 9.16 0.83 11.75
N ASP A 28 9.35 1.04 10.44
CA ASP A 28 8.44 1.81 9.60
C ASP A 28 7.96 1.06 8.35
N THR A 29 8.43 -0.18 8.12
CA THR A 29 8.09 -0.98 6.92
C THR A 29 6.59 -1.12 6.69
N GLY A 30 5.84 -1.54 7.70
CA GLY A 30 4.37 -1.62 7.66
C GLY A 30 3.70 -0.26 7.48
N THR A 31 4.24 0.79 8.10
CA THR A 31 3.75 2.17 7.91
C THR A 31 3.91 2.60 6.45
N ASN A 32 5.09 2.36 5.87
CA ASN A 32 5.43 2.65 4.49
C ASN A 32 4.53 1.88 3.49
N MET A 33 4.31 0.59 3.74
CA MET A 33 3.38 -0.23 2.95
C MET A 33 1.93 0.27 3.04
N PHE A 34 1.45 0.60 4.25
CA PHE A 34 0.09 1.10 4.44
C PHE A 34 -0.14 2.43 3.73
N LEU A 35 0.79 3.39 3.86
CA LEU A 35 0.68 4.70 3.22
C LEU A 35 0.72 4.59 1.69
N THR A 36 1.60 3.75 1.15
CA THR A 36 1.67 3.45 -0.29
C THR A 36 0.34 2.87 -0.78
N MET A 37 -0.18 1.84 -0.09
CA MET A 37 -1.44 1.20 -0.47
C MET A 37 -2.64 2.14 -0.28
N GLN A 38 -2.60 3.04 0.71
CA GLN A 38 -3.61 4.07 0.90
C GLN A 38 -3.64 5.04 -0.30
N SER A 39 -2.48 5.44 -0.83
CA SER A 39 -2.42 6.26 -2.05
C SER A 39 -3.00 5.51 -3.26
N ALA A 40 -2.64 4.25 -3.42
CA ALA A 40 -3.15 3.41 -4.50
C ALA A 40 -4.69 3.27 -4.48
N VAL A 41 -5.30 3.06 -3.31
CA VAL A 41 -6.78 2.95 -3.21
C VAL A 41 -7.49 4.30 -3.35
N LYS A 42 -6.84 5.43 -3.04
CA LYS A 42 -7.42 6.77 -3.31
C LYS A 42 -7.60 7.00 -4.81
N ASN A 43 -6.68 6.51 -5.64
CA ASN A 43 -6.80 6.56 -7.10
C ASN A 43 -7.89 5.64 -7.68
N LEU A 44 -8.51 4.80 -6.85
CA LEU A 44 -9.68 3.99 -7.24
C LEU A 44 -11.02 4.63 -6.82
N GLN A 45 -11.02 5.79 -6.17
CA GLN A 45 -12.28 6.46 -5.82
C GLN A 45 -13.06 6.80 -7.10
N ASN A 46 -14.38 6.59 -7.08
CA ASN A 46 -15.30 6.80 -8.21
C ASN A 46 -15.02 5.93 -9.46
N SER A 47 -14.42 4.75 -9.26
CA SER A 47 -14.03 3.82 -10.34
C SER A 47 -14.94 2.58 -10.40
N ASP A 48 -16.22 2.75 -10.13
CA ASP A 48 -17.18 1.64 -10.22
C ASP A 48 -17.27 1.19 -11.70
N GLU A 49 -17.20 -0.13 -11.92
CA GLU A 49 -17.32 -0.80 -13.23
C GLU A 49 -16.10 -0.76 -14.19
N LEU A 50 -14.89 -0.51 -13.70
CA LEU A 50 -13.70 -0.61 -14.55
C LEU A 50 -13.28 -2.07 -14.86
N PRO A 51 -12.77 -2.34 -16.08
CA PRO A 51 -12.09 -3.59 -16.37
C PRO A 51 -10.89 -3.82 -15.43
N ALA A 52 -10.62 -5.07 -15.09
CA ALA A 52 -9.56 -5.43 -14.14
C ALA A 52 -8.17 -4.87 -14.51
N GLY A 53 -7.86 -4.78 -15.82
CA GLY A 53 -6.60 -4.19 -16.30
C GLY A 53 -6.48 -2.70 -16.00
N GLU A 54 -7.58 -1.95 -16.10
CA GLU A 54 -7.60 -0.52 -15.79
C GLU A 54 -7.51 -0.29 -14.27
N VAL A 55 -8.20 -1.12 -13.48
CA VAL A 55 -8.06 -1.12 -12.02
C VAL A 55 -6.61 -1.35 -11.62
N ALA A 56 -5.94 -2.35 -12.21
CA ALA A 56 -4.53 -2.66 -11.92
C ALA A 56 -3.60 -1.51 -12.32
N ALA A 57 -3.83 -0.87 -13.47
CA ALA A 57 -3.05 0.28 -13.92
C ALA A 57 -3.18 1.48 -12.96
N ARG A 58 -4.41 1.82 -12.55
CA ARG A 58 -4.66 2.93 -11.61
C ARG A 58 -4.07 2.66 -10.21
N VAL A 59 -4.16 1.42 -9.73
CA VAL A 59 -3.51 1.00 -8.48
C VAL A 59 -2.00 1.15 -8.56
N SER A 60 -1.39 0.63 -9.62
CA SER A 60 0.05 0.72 -9.84
C SER A 60 0.52 2.17 -9.88
N GLN A 61 -0.19 3.02 -10.64
CA GLN A 61 0.11 4.45 -10.71
C GLN A 61 -0.03 5.14 -9.35
N GLY A 62 -1.10 4.87 -8.60
CA GLY A 62 -1.32 5.47 -7.28
C GLY A 62 -0.35 4.99 -6.21
N ALA A 63 0.10 3.73 -6.29
CA ALA A 63 1.16 3.20 -5.46
C ALA A 63 2.48 3.91 -5.76
N LEU A 64 2.87 3.96 -7.04
CA LEU A 64 4.12 4.61 -7.48
C LEU A 64 4.17 6.09 -7.09
N MET A 65 3.09 6.85 -7.32
CA MET A 65 3.03 8.27 -6.99
C MET A 65 3.01 8.55 -5.48
N GLY A 66 2.52 7.59 -4.68
CA GLY A 66 2.42 7.72 -3.22
C GLY A 66 3.40 6.86 -2.44
N ALA A 67 4.39 6.29 -3.11
CA ALA A 67 5.38 5.40 -2.55
C ALA A 67 6.07 6.03 -1.33
N ARG A 68 6.21 5.25 -0.26
CA ARG A 68 6.93 5.65 0.96
C ARG A 68 8.03 4.65 1.27
N GLY A 69 9.24 5.17 1.51
CA GLY A 69 10.41 4.34 1.80
C GLY A 69 10.69 3.30 0.72
N ASN A 70 11.51 2.31 1.06
CA ASN A 70 11.85 1.22 0.15
C ASN A 70 10.69 0.24 -0.06
N SER A 71 9.71 0.21 0.85
CA SER A 71 8.56 -0.70 0.76
C SER A 71 7.49 -0.23 -0.22
N GLY A 72 7.59 1.01 -0.72
CA GLY A 72 6.62 1.58 -1.66
C GLY A 72 7.13 1.74 -3.10
N VAL A 73 8.46 1.68 -3.31
CA VAL A 73 9.13 1.78 -4.62
C VAL A 73 9.29 0.38 -5.21
#